data_AF-A0A2W7TUV6-F1
#
_entry.id   AF-A0A2W7TUV6-F1
#
_cell.length_a   1.000
_cell.length_b   1.000
_cell.length_c   1.000
_cell.angle_alpha   90.00
_cell.angle_beta   90.00
_cell.angle_gamma   90.00
#
_symmetry.space_group_name_H-M   'P 1'
#
loop_
_entity.id
_entity.type
_entity.pdbx_description
1 polymer ?
#
loop_
_entity_poly.entity_id
_entity_poly.type
_entity_poly.pdbx_seq_one_letter_code
_entity_poly.pdbx_strand_id
1 'polypeptide(L)' 'MKDLVAKINAEFETFKTESESLIEKGVKAAGPRARKSTLELEKLLKEFRKVSVEESKK' A
#
# COMPACT_ATOMS: atom_id res chain seq x y z
N MET A 1 3.44 -15.60 2.50
CA MET A 1 2.16 -14.97 2.13
C MET A 1 1.53 -14.17 3.27
N LYS A 2 1.38 -14.73 4.49
CA LYS A 2 0.83 -14.00 5.66
C LYS A 2 1.58 -12.69 5.98
N ASP A 3 2.90 -12.71 5.98
CA ASP A 3 3.71 -11.50 6.26
C ASP A 3 3.55 -10.42 5.18
N LEU A 4 3.36 -10.83 3.93
CA LEU A 4 3.18 -9.91 2.82
C LEU A 4 1.82 -9.22 2.87
N VAL A 5 0.78 -9.97 3.22
CA VAL A 5 -0.56 -9.42 3.50
C VAL A 5 -0.53 -8.47 4.69
N ALA A 6 0.22 -8.80 5.75
CA ALA A 6 0.39 -7.91 6.90
C ALA A 6 1.05 -6.58 6.51
N LYS A 7 2.10 -6.61 5.67
CA LYS A 7 2.75 -5.39 5.14
C LYS A 7 1.81 -4.55 4.27
N ILE A 8 1.02 -5.19 3.40
CA ILE A 8 0.03 -4.49 2.56
C ILE A 8 -1.00 -3.77 3.43
N ASN A 9 -1.52 -4.44 4.46
CA ASN A 9 -2.50 -3.85 5.37
C ASN A 9 -1.90 -2.68 6.16
N ALA A 10 -0.67 -2.81 6.65
CA ALA A 10 0.01 -1.74 7.38
C ALA A 10 0.25 -0.49 6.50
N GLU A 11 0.68 -0.69 5.25
CA GLU A 11 0.88 0.41 4.30
C GLU A 11 -0.46 1.07 3.93
N PHE A 12 -1.52 0.27 3.77
CA PHE A 12 -2.85 0.78 3.47
C PHE A 12 -3.45 1.60 4.63
N GLU A 13 -3.31 1.14 5.87
CA GLU A 13 -3.72 1.89 7.06
C GLU A 13 -2.93 3.21 7.21
N THR A 14 -1.63 3.18 6.90
CA THR A 14 -0.79 4.38 6.88
C THR A 14 -1.28 5.38 5.84
N PHE A 15 -1.51 4.91 4.60
CA PHE A 15 -2.06 5.71 3.51
C PHE A 15 -3.42 6.31 3.88
N LYS A 16 -4.32 5.51 4.45
CA LYS A 16 -5.65 5.95 4.86
C LYS A 16 -5.56 7.05 5.92
N THR A 17 -4.82 6.82 6.99
CA THR A 17 -4.64 7.78 8.09
C THR A 17 -4.02 9.09 7.60
N GLU A 18 -2.96 9.02 6.79
CA GLU A 18 -2.34 10.22 6.22
C GLU A 18 -3.31 10.94 5.27
N SER A 19 -4.03 10.21 4.42
CA SER A 19 -4.96 10.80 3.45
C SER A 19 -6.13 11.49 4.12
N GLU A 20 -6.76 10.86 5.13
CA GLU A 20 -7.85 11.46 5.90
C GLU A 20 -7.40 12.78 6.57
N SER A 21 -6.23 12.77 7.22
CA SER A 21 -5.64 13.97 7.82
C SER A 21 -5.34 15.09 6.83
N LEU A 22 -4.97 14.74 5.58
CA LEU A 22 -4.59 15.70 4.55
C LEU A 22 -5.78 16.19 3.71
N ILE A 23 -6.85 15.39 3.57
CA ILE A 23 -8.11 15.75 2.89
C ILE A 23 -8.81 16.86 3.67
N GLU A 24 -8.96 16.71 4.98
CA GLU A 24 -9.63 17.70 5.83
C GLU A 24 -8.88 19.04 5.88
N LYS A 25 -7.55 19.00 5.73
CA LYS A 25 -6.68 20.18 5.82
C LYS A 25 -6.32 20.79 4.46
N GLY A 26 -6.77 20.21 3.35
CA GLY A 26 -6.50 20.72 1.99
C GLY A 26 -5.01 20.90 1.67
N VAL A 27 -4.16 20.02 2.18
CA VAL A 27 -2.71 20.26 2.22
C VAL A 27 -2.04 19.90 0.89
N LYS A 28 -1.15 20.78 0.39
CA LYS A 28 -0.32 20.51 -0.82
C LYS A 28 0.53 19.23 -0.72
N ALA A 29 0.77 18.74 0.50
CA ALA A 29 1.48 17.48 0.75
C ALA A 29 0.67 16.21 0.40
N ALA A 30 -0.66 16.32 0.23
CA ALA A 30 -1.53 15.18 -0.11
C ALA A 30 -1.08 14.47 -1.38
N GLY A 31 -0.77 15.21 -2.45
CA GLY A 31 -0.33 14.64 -3.73
C GLY A 31 0.97 13.82 -3.63
N PRO A 32 2.08 14.39 -3.12
CA PRO A 32 3.32 13.65 -2.92
C PRO A 32 3.17 12.42 -2.01
N ARG A 33 2.35 12.51 -0.95
CA ARG A 33 2.10 11.40 -0.01
C ARG A 33 1.30 10.27 -0.66
N ALA A 34 0.20 10.60 -1.33
CA ALA A 34 -0.58 9.62 -2.09
C ALA A 34 0.26 8.92 -3.17
N ARG A 35 1.14 9.67 -3.87
CA ARG A 35 2.08 9.08 -4.84
C ARG A 35 3.05 8.10 -4.18
N LYS A 36 3.60 8.45 -3.01
CA LYS A 36 4.53 7.58 -2.28
C LYS A 36 3.84 6.26 -1.89
N SER A 37 2.70 6.31 -1.21
CA SER A 37 1.95 5.12 -0.81
C SER A 37 1.50 4.28 -2.01
N THR A 38 1.14 4.91 -3.13
CA THR A 38 0.84 4.19 -4.38
C THR A 38 2.04 3.35 -4.84
N LEU A 39 3.24 3.92 -4.85
CA LEU A 39 4.45 3.22 -5.29
C LEU A 39 4.86 2.08 -4.34
N GLU A 40 4.64 2.24 -3.03
CA GLU A 40 4.91 1.21 -2.03
C GLU A 40 3.88 0.06 -2.12
N LEU A 41 2.58 0.37 -2.20
CA LEU A 41 1.52 -0.62 -2.37
C LEU A 41 1.65 -1.38 -3.69
N GLU A 42 1.97 -0.70 -4.81
CA GLU A 42 2.13 -1.34 -6.11
C GLU A 42 3.19 -2.45 -6.08
N LYS A 43 4.34 -2.19 -5.43
CA LYS A 43 5.41 -3.19 -5.28
C LYS A 43 4.94 -4.40 -4.48
N LEU A 44 4.30 -4.16 -3.33
CA LEU A 44 3.82 -5.23 -2.46
C LEU A 44 2.73 -6.08 -3.13
N LEU A 45 1.82 -5.46 -3.87
CA LEU A 45 0.77 -6.15 -4.62
C LEU A 45 1.33 -7.00 -5.78
N LYS A 46 2.34 -6.48 -6.49
CA LYS A 46 3.05 -7.26 -7.52
C LYS A 46 3.77 -8.47 -6.93
N GLU A 47 4.44 -8.30 -5.79
CA GLU A 47 5.07 -9.40 -5.07
C GLU A 47 4.02 -10.44 -4.62
N PHE A 48 2.87 -9.98 -4.12
CA PHE A 48 1.78 -10.86 -3.68
C PHE A 48 1.25 -11.70 -4.83
N ARG A 49 1.05 -11.07 -6.00
CA ARG A 49 0.66 -11.78 -7.23
C ARG A 49 1.69 -12.84 -7.61
N LYS A 50 2.98 -12.51 -7.61
CA LYS A 50 4.06 -13.44 -7.97
C LYS A 50 4.07 -14.65 -7.04
N VAL A 51 4.13 -14.41 -5.73
CA VAL A 51 4.14 -15.47 -4.71
C VAL A 51 2.89 -16.34 -4.79
N SER A 52 1.71 -15.74 -5.04
CA SER A 52 0.46 -16.50 -5.18
C SER A 52 0.48 -17.45 -6.38
N VAL A 53 1.05 -17.02 -7.52
CA VAL A 53 1.21 -17.87 -8.71
C VAL A 53 2.25 -18.98 -8.49
N GLU A 54 3.31 -18.72 -7.73
CA GLU A 54 4.30 -19.74 -7.38
C GLU A 54 3.73 -20.78 -6.41
N GLU A 55 2.95 -20.34 -5.41
CA GLU A 55 2.26 -21.25 -4.48
C GLU A 55 1.16 -22.06 -5.16
N SER A 56 0.46 -21.53 -6.17
CA SER A 56 -0.58 -22.30 -6.90
C SER A 56 -0.03 -23.41 -7.79
N LYS A 57 1.30 -23.47 -7.97
CA LYS A 57 2.00 -24.49 -8.76
C LYS A 57 2.59 -25.60 -7.89
N LYS A 58 2.58 -25.42 -6.56
CA LYS A 58 2.91 -26.48 -5.60
C LYS A 58 1.70 -27.38 -5.38
#